data_AF-A0A6F9AUR1-F1
#
_entry.id   AF-A0A6F9AUR1-F1
#
_cell.length_a   1.000
_cell.length_b   1.000
_cell.length_c   1.000
_cell.angle_alpha   90.00
_cell.angle_beta   90.00
_cell.angle_gamma   90.00
#
_symmetry.space_group_name_H-M   'P 1'
#
loop_
_entity.id
_entity.type
_entity.pdbx_description
1 polymer ?
#
loop_
_entity_poly.entity_id
_entity_poly.type
_entity_poly.pdbx_seq_one_letter_code
_entity_poly.pdbx_strand_id
1 'polypeptide(L)'
;ITEQYQLHEATAYLLEKKGDSHGAFQVLLKTLKDKLSALTSEKEGAEKRREEDGEEESPLQRVEESLGDIIALCHRSSQSLNQEQRGVLWFPLLEAMMSPQKLLKGPDARHTSE
;
A
#
# COMPACT_ATOMS: atom_id res chain seq x y z
N ILE A 1 22.81 2.68 -1.74
CA ILE A 1 22.97 1.25 -1.38
C ILE A 1 21.61 0.57 -1.31
N THR A 2 20.71 0.93 -0.38
CA THR A 2 19.38 0.27 -0.27
C THR A 2 18.49 0.43 -1.52
N GLU A 3 18.48 1.62 -2.15
CA GLU A 3 17.76 1.86 -3.41
C GLU A 3 18.26 0.99 -4.57
N GLN A 4 19.56 0.71 -4.62
CA GLN A 4 20.20 -0.08 -5.67
C GLN A 4 19.79 -1.56 -5.61
N TYR A 5 19.37 -2.05 -4.44
CA TYR A 5 18.92 -3.42 -4.22
C TYR A 5 17.38 -3.53 -4.05
N GLN A 6 16.63 -2.46 -4.35
CA GLN A 6 15.16 -2.42 -4.20
C GLN A 6 14.68 -2.77 -2.78
N LEU A 7 15.50 -2.49 -1.76
CA LEU A 7 15.14 -2.68 -0.36
C LEU A 7 14.33 -1.46 0.11
N HIS A 8 13.05 -1.45 -0.28
CA HIS A 8 12.17 -0.30 -0.06
C HIS A 8 11.96 0.01 1.43
N GLU A 9 11.82 -1.01 2.28
CA GLU A 9 11.70 -0.87 3.74
C GLU A 9 12.95 -0.25 4.36
N ALA A 10 14.13 -0.78 4.01
CA ALA A 10 15.40 -0.25 4.50
C ALA A 10 15.63 1.19 4.03
N THR A 11 15.21 1.51 2.80
CA THR A 11 15.29 2.88 2.26
C THR A 11 14.37 3.83 3.03
N ALA A 12 13.11 3.43 3.26
CA ALA A 12 12.15 4.24 4.02
C ALA A 12 12.62 4.44 5.47
N TYR A 13 13.16 3.40 6.10
CA TYR A 13 13.73 3.48 7.44
C TYR A 13 14.87 4.50 7.52
N LEU A 14 15.82 4.47 6.58
CA LEU A 14 16.93 5.41 6.55
C LEU A 14 16.49 6.86 6.30
N LEU A 15 15.50 7.06 5.42
CA LEU A 15 14.92 8.39 5.16
C LEU A 15 14.26 8.94 6.43
N GLU A 16 13.48 8.12 7.12
CA GLU A 16 12.85 8.51 8.38
C GLU A 16 13.90 8.86 9.45
N LYS A 17 14.95 8.05 9.61
CA LYS A 17 16.04 8.35 10.57
C LYS A 17 16.80 9.62 10.26
N LYS A 18 16.83 10.04 8.99
CA LYS A 18 17.40 11.32 8.56
C LYS A 18 16.45 12.51 8.81
N GLY A 19 15.20 12.26 9.21
CA GLY A 19 14.16 13.26 9.39
C GLY A 19 13.31 13.52 8.14
N ASP A 20 13.52 12.75 7.07
CA ASP A 20 12.73 12.84 5.83
C ASP A 20 11.54 11.86 5.88
N SER A 21 10.57 12.16 6.75
CA SER A 21 9.35 11.35 6.90
C SER A 21 8.51 11.30 5.61
N HIS A 22 8.54 12.37 4.81
CA HIS A 22 7.78 12.43 3.57
C HIS A 22 8.42 11.57 2.47
N GLY A 23 9.75 11.61 2.33
CA GLY A 23 10.48 10.70 1.45
C GLY A 23 10.28 9.24 1.84
N ALA A 24 10.36 8.93 3.14
CA ALA A 24 10.06 7.59 3.64
C ALA A 24 8.65 7.13 3.26
N PHE A 25 7.67 8.01 3.42
CA PHE A 25 6.28 7.76 3.03
C PHE A 25 6.12 7.50 1.53
N GLN A 26 6.77 8.30 0.68
CA GLN A 26 6.70 8.12 -0.78
C GLN A 26 7.24 6.76 -1.24
N VAL A 27 8.33 6.30 -0.62
CA VAL A 27 8.91 4.97 -0.92
C VAL A 27 7.92 3.87 -0.57
N LEU A 28 7.39 3.88 0.66
CA LEU A 28 6.44 2.86 1.10
C LEU A 28 5.13 2.91 0.30
N LEU A 29 4.60 4.11 0.01
CA LEU A 29 3.37 4.27 -0.77
C LEU A 29 3.53 3.71 -2.19
N LYS A 30 4.70 3.88 -2.81
CA LYS A 30 5.01 3.28 -4.11
C LYS A 30 4.99 1.76 -4.02
N THR A 31 5.67 1.18 -3.04
CA THR A 31 5.67 -0.27 -2.80
C THR A 31 4.27 -0.82 -2.58
N LEU A 32 3.43 -0.13 -1.81
CA LEU A 32 2.03 -0.53 -1.62
C LEU A 32 1.25 -0.52 -2.93
N LYS A 33 1.41 0.53 -3.77
CA LYS A 33 0.75 0.61 -5.08
C LYS A 33 1.18 -0.53 -6.00
N ASP A 34 2.47 -0.86 -6.03
CA ASP A 34 3.00 -1.96 -6.85
C ASP A 34 2.43 -3.32 -6.39
N LYS A 35 2.37 -3.56 -5.07
CA LYS A 35 1.74 -4.75 -4.48
C LYS A 35 0.23 -4.83 -4.80
N LEU A 36 -0.49 -3.71 -4.69
CA LEU A 36 -1.91 -3.64 -5.04
C LEU A 36 -2.15 -3.92 -6.53
N SER A 37 -1.32 -3.39 -7.42
CA SER A 37 -1.40 -3.66 -8.85
C SER A 37 -1.21 -5.14 -9.17
N ALA A 38 -0.21 -5.79 -8.55
CA ALA A 38 0.00 -7.23 -8.67
C ALA A 38 -1.25 -8.02 -8.23
N LEU A 39 -1.79 -7.71 -7.04
CA LEU A 39 -2.99 -8.36 -6.50
C LEU A 39 -4.21 -8.22 -7.44
N THR A 40 -4.41 -7.03 -8.03
CA THR A 40 -5.53 -6.80 -8.95
C THR A 40 -5.35 -7.47 -10.30
N SER A 41 -4.12 -7.59 -10.80
CA SER A 41 -3.83 -8.23 -12.10
C SER A 41 -3.90 -9.75 -12.02
N GLU A 42 -3.52 -10.35 -10.88
CA GLU A 42 -3.63 -11.79 -10.67
C GLU A 42 -5.08 -12.27 -10.66
N LYS A 43 -6.03 -11.42 -10.23
CA LYS A 43 -7.46 -11.73 -10.26
C LYS A 43 -8.02 -11.95 -11.68
N GLU A 44 -7.38 -11.41 -12.71
CA GLU A 44 -7.73 -11.66 -14.12
C GLU A 44 -7.12 -12.96 -14.69
N GLY A 45 -6.16 -13.58 -13.99
CA GLY A 45 -5.45 -14.80 -14.42
C GLY A 45 -5.56 -16.01 -13.48
N ALA A 46 -6.21 -15.88 -12.32
CA ALA A 46 -6.20 -16.87 -11.25
C ALA A 46 -7.28 -17.97 -11.35
N GLU A 47 -7.55 -18.49 -12.55
CA GLU A 47 -8.08 -19.87 -12.69
C GLU A 47 -6.96 -20.93 -12.75
N LYS A 48 -5.68 -20.55 -12.74
CA LYS A 48 -4.59 -21.53 -12.85
C LYS A 48 -3.36 -21.17 -12.04
N ARG A 49 -3.35 -21.64 -10.79
CA ARG A 49 -2.25 -22.35 -10.11
C ARG A 49 -2.50 -22.32 -8.62
N ARG A 50 -3.13 -23.39 -8.14
CA ARG A 50 -3.01 -23.80 -6.75
C ARG A 50 -1.85 -24.80 -6.67
N GLU A 51 -1.18 -24.79 -5.52
CA GLU A 51 -0.24 -25.80 -5.02
C GLU A 51 1.21 -25.60 -5.47
N GLU A 52 1.94 -24.83 -4.68
CA GLU A 52 3.26 -25.23 -4.20
C GLU A 52 3.34 -24.94 -2.69
N ASP A 53 3.72 -25.98 -1.96
CA ASP A 53 3.77 -26.11 -0.51
C ASP A 53 4.98 -25.37 0.05
N GLY A 54 4.72 -24.24 0.67
CA GLY A 54 5.64 -23.41 1.44
C GLY A 54 4.84 -22.33 2.15
N GLU A 55 5.25 -21.92 3.35
CA GLU A 55 4.69 -20.78 4.09
C GLU A 55 4.99 -19.45 3.36
N GLU A 56 4.61 -19.35 2.09
CA GLU A 56 4.77 -18.13 1.31
C GLU A 56 3.59 -17.20 1.63
N GLU A 57 3.88 -16.02 2.17
CA GLU A 57 2.88 -15.02 2.50
C GLU A 57 1.98 -14.75 1.29
N SER A 58 0.65 -14.83 1.52
CA SER A 58 -0.31 -14.55 0.47
C SER A 58 -0.14 -13.12 -0.07
N PRO A 59 -0.45 -12.86 -1.36
CA PRO A 59 -0.38 -11.50 -1.92
C PRO A 59 -1.17 -10.46 -1.11
N LEU A 60 -2.29 -10.87 -0.49
CA LEU A 60 -3.07 -10.01 0.38
C LEU A 60 -2.34 -9.70 1.70
N GLN A 61 -1.73 -10.70 2.33
CA GLN A 61 -0.95 -10.51 3.56
C GLN A 61 0.22 -9.53 3.33
N ARG A 62 0.93 -9.65 2.20
CA ARG A 62 2.01 -8.71 1.83
C ARG A 62 1.52 -7.27 1.68
N VAL A 63 0.27 -7.06 1.25
CA VAL A 63 -0.40 -5.76 1.18
C VAL A 63 -0.77 -5.26 2.57
N GLU A 64 -1.32 -6.13 3.43
CA GLU A 64 -1.69 -5.80 4.82
C GLU A 64 -0.49 -5.35 5.64
N GLU A 65 0.63 -6.07 5.57
CA GLU A 65 1.87 -5.70 6.25
C GLU A 65 2.42 -4.36 5.76
N SER A 66 2.47 -4.17 4.44
CA SER A 66 2.89 -2.90 3.84
C SER A 66 2.00 -1.72 4.26
N LEU A 67 0.69 -1.95 4.36
CA LEU A 67 -0.27 -0.96 4.83
C LEU A 67 -0.03 -0.63 6.30
N GLY A 68 0.22 -1.66 7.13
CA GLY A 68 0.57 -1.52 8.55
C GLY A 68 1.78 -0.61 8.77
N ASP A 69 2.85 -0.82 8.00
CA ASP A 69 4.08 -0.02 8.09
C ASP A 69 3.84 1.45 7.74
N ILE A 70 3.06 1.70 6.68
CA ILE A 70 2.71 3.07 6.27
C ILE A 70 1.83 3.74 7.32
N ILE A 71 0.82 3.05 7.85
CA ILE A 71 -0.05 3.58 8.91
C ILE A 71 0.78 3.93 10.14
N ALA A 72 1.70 3.05 10.55
CA ALA A 72 2.60 3.32 11.66
C ALA A 72 3.47 4.56 11.40
N LEU A 73 3.94 4.76 10.16
CA LEU A 73 4.75 5.93 9.76
C LEU A 73 3.94 7.21 9.79
N CYS A 74 2.75 7.20 9.20
CA CYS A 74 1.82 8.31 9.21
C CYS A 74 1.45 8.69 10.65
N HIS A 75 1.17 7.72 11.51
CA HIS A 75 0.79 7.95 12.90
C HIS A 75 1.90 8.62 13.70
N ARG A 76 3.13 8.09 13.67
CA ARG A 76 4.27 8.67 14.41
C ARG A 76 4.68 10.04 13.87
N SER A 77 4.65 10.22 12.54
CA SER A 77 4.97 11.51 11.91
C SER A 77 3.90 12.57 12.17
N SER A 78 2.62 12.19 12.24
CA SER A 78 1.51 13.16 12.43
C SER A 78 1.59 13.95 13.74
N GLN A 79 2.27 13.43 14.77
CA GLN A 79 2.39 14.10 16.07
C GLN A 79 3.14 15.43 15.99
N SER A 80 4.09 15.57 15.06
CA SER A 80 4.87 16.78 14.84
C SER A 80 4.38 17.64 13.68
N LEU A 81 3.33 17.21 12.96
CA LEU A 81 2.81 17.85 11.75
C LEU A 81 1.53 18.62 12.01
N ASN A 82 1.35 19.71 11.27
CA ASN A 82 0.08 20.45 11.22
C ASN A 82 -0.99 19.71 10.40
N GLN A 83 -2.22 20.23 10.38
CA GLN A 83 -3.35 19.57 9.71
C GLN A 83 -3.13 19.35 8.20
N GLU A 84 -2.58 20.35 7.51
CA GLU A 84 -2.32 20.29 6.07
C GLU A 84 -1.28 19.21 5.75
N GLN A 85 -0.18 19.21 6.50
CA GLN A 85 0.89 18.22 6.35
C GLN A 85 0.43 16.79 6.66
N ARG A 86 -0.47 16.60 7.63
CA ARG A 86 -1.10 15.29 7.86
C ARG A 86 -1.89 14.83 6.65
N GLY A 87 -2.63 15.75 6.00
CA GLY A 87 -3.37 15.47 4.78
C GLY A 87 -2.49 14.93 3.65
N VAL A 88 -1.26 15.46 3.52
CA VAL A 88 -0.27 15.02 2.52
C VAL A 88 0.13 13.54 2.70
N LEU A 89 0.05 13.00 3.92
CA LEU A 89 0.33 11.58 4.18
C LEU A 89 -0.94 10.73 4.07
N TRP A 90 -2.02 11.13 4.72
CA TRP A 90 -3.20 10.29 4.84
C TRP A 90 -4.06 10.23 3.57
N PHE A 91 -4.20 11.34 2.82
CA PHE A 91 -5.05 11.34 1.63
C PHE A 91 -4.48 10.49 0.49
N PRO A 92 -3.19 10.55 0.14
CA PRO A 92 -2.64 9.67 -0.89
C PRO A 92 -2.67 8.19 -0.51
N LEU A 93 -2.56 7.86 0.79
CA LEU A 93 -2.73 6.49 1.27
C LEU A 93 -4.16 5.99 1.06
N LEU A 94 -5.15 6.79 1.47
CA LEU A 94 -6.57 6.46 1.26
C LEU A 94 -6.89 6.31 -0.23
N GLU A 95 -6.38 7.21 -1.07
CA GLU A 95 -6.56 7.15 -2.52
C GLU A 95 -5.99 5.85 -3.11
N ALA A 96 -4.79 5.45 -2.69
CA ALA A 96 -4.16 4.20 -3.14
C ALA A 96 -5.01 2.97 -2.79
N MET A 97 -5.55 2.90 -1.57
CA MET A 97 -6.40 1.78 -1.12
C MET A 97 -7.78 1.75 -1.79
N MET A 98 -8.33 2.91 -2.13
CA MET A 98 -9.63 3.02 -2.77
C MET A 98 -9.59 2.81 -4.29
N SER A 99 -8.45 3.07 -4.94
CA SER A 99 -8.33 2.96 -6.40
C SER A 99 -8.68 1.56 -6.94
N PRO A 100 -8.19 0.44 -6.38
CA PRO A 100 -8.58 -0.91 -6.77
C PRO A 100 -10.08 -1.21 -6.65
N GLN A 101 -10.74 -0.62 -5.65
CA GLN A 101 -12.17 -0.87 -5.38
C GLN A 101 -13.07 -0.33 -6.49
N LYS A 102 -12.61 0.65 -7.27
CA LYS A 102 -13.36 1.19 -8.43
C LYS A 102 -13.54 0.15 -9.53
N LEU A 103 -12.62 -0.82 -9.65
CA LEU A 103 -12.66 -1.89 -10.66
C LEU A 103 -13.68 -2.99 -10.31
N LEU A 104 -14.14 -3.05 -9.04
CA LEU A 104 -15.12 -4.03 -8.59
C LEU A 104 -16.58 -3.60 -8.84
N LYS A 105 -16.81 -2.33 -9.22
CA LYS A 105 -18.14 -1.86 -9.63
C LYS A 105 -18.43 -2.30 -11.06
N GLY A 106 -18.94 -3.52 -11.21
CA GLY A 106 -19.57 -3.98 -12.45
C GLY A 106 -20.88 -3.24 -12.78
N PRO A 107 -21.46 -3.42 -13.98
CA PRO A 107 -22.66 -2.71 -14.46
C PRO A 107 -23.95 -2.93 -13.65
N ASP A 108 -23.99 -3.89 -12.71
CA ASP A 108 -25.18 -4.23 -11.93
C ASP A 108 -25.13 -3.70 -10.49
N ALA A 109 -24.78 -2.43 -10.31
CA ALA A 109 -25.22 -1.69 -9.12
C ALA A 109 -26.73 -1.35 -9.28
N ARG A 110 -27.58 -2.38 -9.42
CA ARG A 110 -29.03 -2.21 -9.24
C ARG A 110 -29.24 -1.90 -7.77
N HIS A 111 -29.40 -0.62 -7.48
CA HIS A 111 -30.09 -0.19 -6.27
C HIS A 111 -31.51 -0.76 -6.30
N THR A 112 -31.71 -1.96 -5.74
CA THR A 112 -33.02 -2.36 -5.23
C THR A 112 -33.12 -1.80 -3.83
N SER A 113 -33.57 -0.55 -3.72
CA SER A 113 -34.22 -0.09 -2.50
C SER A 113 -35.71 -0.36 -2.72
N GLU A 114 -36.26 -1.35 -2.00
CA GLU A 114 -37.69 -1.37 -1.67
C GLU A 114 -37.99 -0.35 -0.57
#